data_AF-A0A3C1X385-F1
#
_entry.id   AF-A0A3C1X385-F1
#
_cell.length_a   1.000
_cell.length_b   1.000
_cell.length_c   1.000
_cell.angle_alpha   90.00
_cell.angle_beta   90.00
_cell.angle_gamma   90.00
#
_symmetry.space_group_name_H-M   'P 1'
#
loop_
_entity.id
_entity.type
_entity.pdbx_description
1 polymer ?
#
loop_
_entity_poly.entity_id
_entity_poly.type
_entity_poly.pdbx_seq_one_letter_code
_entity_poly.pdbx_strand_id
1 'polypeptide(L)'
;MTDPFSATSLCPGPLDFAGRSRRGFLRFGLGGFASLPLPALLNLRAQSLRASEEGKSVPSDQKTAVILVWKPGGCSHIDTYDPKPEASSEYRGPFGLIDTKIPGMQFTELLPRQAAIADKFTILRSMRQTAAGHPAGSMQMLSGDPDTRD
;
A
#
# COMPACT_ATOMS: atom_id res chain seq x y z
N MET A 1 47.12 52.53 -17.88
CA MET A 1 46.42 52.72 -19.17
C MET A 1 45.35 51.63 -19.23
N THR A 2 44.13 51.97 -18.82
CA THR A 2 42.90 51.15 -18.93
C THR A 2 42.54 50.98 -20.42
N ASP A 3 41.97 49.87 -20.87
CA ASP A 3 40.56 49.55 -20.63
C ASP A 3 40.24 48.10 -20.17
N PRO A 4 39.30 47.95 -19.20
CA PRO A 4 38.87 46.68 -18.58
C PRO A 4 37.54 46.11 -19.10
N PHE A 5 37.13 46.34 -20.36
CA PHE A 5 35.83 45.88 -20.88
C PHE A 5 35.93 44.98 -22.11
N SER A 6 36.11 43.68 -21.88
CA SER A 6 35.85 42.57 -22.82
C SER A 6 35.86 41.27 -21.99
N ALA A 7 34.82 40.45 -21.85
CA ALA A 7 33.65 40.20 -22.67
C ALA A 7 32.39 39.96 -21.83
N THR A 8 31.26 40.37 -22.39
CA THR A 8 29.86 39.96 -22.15
C THR A 8 29.63 38.84 -21.12
N SER A 9 29.35 39.23 -19.89
CA SER A 9 28.48 38.46 -18.99
C SER A 9 27.08 38.41 -19.61
N LEU A 10 26.74 37.28 -20.23
CA LEU A 10 25.36 36.98 -20.60
C LEU A 10 24.60 36.73 -19.31
N CYS A 11 23.80 37.70 -18.87
CA CYS A 11 22.83 37.49 -17.80
C CYS A 11 21.86 36.38 -18.27
N PRO A 12 21.86 35.19 -17.64
CA PRO A 12 20.87 34.19 -17.97
C PRO A 12 19.58 34.72 -17.36
N GLY A 13 18.71 35.27 -18.21
CA GLY A 13 17.38 35.67 -17.79
C GLY A 13 16.63 34.48 -17.15
N PRO A 14 15.46 34.71 -16.56
CA PRO A 14 14.72 33.71 -15.78
C PRO A 14 14.18 32.52 -16.60
N LEU A 15 14.61 32.37 -17.85
CA LEU A 15 14.09 31.44 -18.86
C LEU A 15 15.09 30.36 -19.29
N ASP A 16 16.14 30.09 -18.50
CA ASP A 16 17.07 28.97 -18.77
C ASP A 16 16.43 27.57 -18.59
N PHE A 17 15.15 27.49 -18.22
CA PHE A 17 14.53 26.25 -17.75
C PHE A 17 13.74 25.40 -18.75
N ALA A 18 13.48 25.85 -19.99
CA ALA A 18 12.51 25.13 -20.82
C ALA A 18 12.98 24.65 -22.20
N GLY A 19 14.06 25.19 -22.78
CA GLY A 19 14.30 25.01 -24.22
C GLY A 19 15.51 24.17 -24.66
N ARG A 20 16.58 24.06 -23.85
CA ARG A 20 17.88 23.58 -24.35
C ARG A 20 18.36 22.21 -23.85
N SER A 21 17.72 21.62 -22.84
CA SER A 21 18.10 20.30 -22.33
C SER A 21 16.98 19.26 -22.52
N ARG A 22 17.37 18.03 -22.87
CA ARG A 22 16.44 16.88 -22.99
C ARG A 22 15.57 16.70 -21.73
N ARG A 23 16.15 16.99 -20.57
CA ARG A 23 15.45 16.89 -19.26
C ARG A 23 14.40 18.00 -19.07
N GLY A 24 14.65 19.21 -19.57
CA GLY A 24 13.67 20.30 -19.58
C GLY A 24 12.47 19.95 -20.45
N PHE A 25 12.71 19.49 -21.68
CA PHE A 25 11.66 19.04 -22.59
C PHE A 25 10.80 17.91 -22.00
N LEU A 26 11.42 16.89 -21.38
CA LEU A 26 10.69 15.80 -20.73
C LEU A 26 9.86 16.26 -19.53
N ARG A 27 10.37 17.20 -18.72
CA ARG A 27 9.64 17.73 -17.56
C ARG A 27 8.41 18.54 -17.97
N PHE A 28 8.55 19.43 -18.95
CA PHE A 28 7.43 20.19 -19.49
C PHE A 28 6.44 19.31 -20.26
N GLY A 29 6.93 18.36 -21.05
CA GLY A 29 6.10 17.37 -21.74
C GLY A 29 5.29 16.53 -20.77
N LEU A 30 5.94 15.88 -19.79
CA LEU A 30 5.25 15.06 -18.80
C LEU A 30 4.31 15.87 -17.91
N GLY A 31 4.69 17.09 -17.50
CA GLY A 31 3.82 17.98 -16.72
C GLY A 31 2.59 18.40 -17.52
N GLY A 32 2.75 18.73 -18.80
CA GLY A 32 1.64 19.05 -19.71
C GLY A 32 0.71 17.86 -19.91
N PHE A 33 1.24 16.69 -20.28
CA PHE A 33 0.45 15.47 -20.48
C PHE A 33 -0.26 14.98 -19.21
N ALA A 34 0.37 15.13 -18.03
CA ALA A 34 -0.27 14.81 -16.76
C ALA A 34 -1.40 15.78 -16.37
N SER A 35 -1.39 17.01 -16.90
CA SER A 35 -2.42 18.02 -16.64
C SER A 35 -3.65 17.92 -17.56
N LEU A 36 -3.49 17.37 -18.78
CA LEU A 36 -4.59 17.15 -19.73
C LEU A 36 -5.75 16.28 -19.20
N PRO A 37 -5.54 15.21 -18.40
CA PRO A 37 -6.65 14.45 -17.83
C PRO A 37 -7.29 15.11 -16.61
N LEU A 38 -6.73 16.20 -16.07
CA LEU A 38 -7.23 16.83 -14.84
C LEU A 38 -8.67 17.38 -15.00
N PRO A 39 -9.05 18.09 -16.07
CA PRO A 39 -10.43 18.52 -16.27
C PRO A 39 -11.41 17.35 -16.40
N ALA A 40 -11.00 16.25 -17.04
CA ALA A 40 -11.81 15.04 -17.15
C ALA A 40 -12.02 14.39 -15.76
N LEU A 41 -10.96 14.35 -14.94
CA LEU A 41 -11.03 13.85 -13.57
C LEU A 41 -11.92 14.72 -12.67
N LEU A 42 -11.83 16.05 -12.81
CA LEU A 42 -12.69 16.99 -12.10
C LEU A 42 -14.16 16.89 -12.53
N ASN A 43 -14.42 16.67 -13.82
CA ASN A 43 -15.77 16.40 -14.32
C ASN A 43 -16.34 15.07 -13.80
N LEU A 44 -15.54 14.01 -13.75
CA LEU A 44 -15.95 12.73 -13.16
C LEU A 44 -16.27 12.86 -11.67
N ARG A 45 -15.48 13.63 -10.91
CA ARG A 45 -15.80 13.97 -9.51
C ARG A 45 -17.09 14.77 -9.40
N ALA A 46 -17.28 15.80 -10.21
CA ALA A 46 -18.50 16.60 -10.19
C ALA A 46 -19.74 15.77 -10.55
N GLN A 47 -19.64 14.86 -11.52
CA GLN A 47 -20.71 13.92 -11.87
C GLN A 47 -21.01 12.95 -10.73
N SER A 48 -19.99 12.44 -10.02
CA SER A 48 -20.21 11.59 -8.84
C SER A 48 -20.93 12.31 -7.70
N LEU A 49 -20.68 13.61 -7.51
CA LEU A 49 -21.36 14.42 -6.49
C LEU A 49 -22.80 14.72 -6.90
N ARG A 50 -23.06 15.05 -8.17
CA ARG A 50 -24.42 15.28 -8.69
C ARG A 50 -25.28 14.02 -8.71
N ALA A 51 -24.69 12.86 -9.01
CA ALA A 51 -25.37 11.58 -8.92
C ALA A 51 -25.82 11.28 -7.47
N SER A 52 -25.07 11.76 -6.46
CA SER A 52 -25.48 11.68 -5.05
C SER A 52 -26.64 12.60 -4.69
N GLU A 53 -26.81 13.74 -5.38
CA GLU A 53 -27.90 14.71 -5.15
C GLU A 53 -29.21 14.33 -5.84
N GLU A 54 -29.16 13.69 -7.02
CA GLU A 54 -30.35 13.33 -7.80
C GLU A 54 -31.07 12.05 -7.31
N GLY A 55 -30.67 11.46 -6.19
CA GLY A 55 -31.32 10.26 -5.63
C GLY A 55 -31.19 9.00 -6.48
N LYS A 56 -30.52 9.08 -7.64
CA LYS A 56 -29.97 7.93 -8.36
C LYS A 56 -28.73 7.50 -7.62
N SER A 57 -28.95 6.74 -6.56
CA SER A 57 -27.89 6.06 -5.85
C SER A 57 -26.94 5.38 -6.85
N VAL A 58 -25.78 6.00 -7.07
CA VAL A 58 -24.54 5.23 -7.08
C VAL A 58 -24.68 4.30 -5.87
N PRO A 59 -24.49 2.97 -5.98
CA PRO A 59 -24.63 2.07 -4.84
C PRO A 59 -23.57 2.41 -3.78
N SER A 60 -23.85 3.47 -3.02
CA SER A 60 -23.11 3.98 -1.87
C SER A 60 -23.77 3.52 -0.57
N ASP A 61 -24.80 2.66 -0.67
CA ASP A 61 -25.49 2.02 0.45
C ASP A 61 -25.26 0.50 0.50
N GLN A 62 -24.15 0.01 -0.06
CA GLN A 62 -23.60 -1.23 0.46
C GLN A 62 -22.92 -0.87 1.79
N LYS A 63 -23.71 -0.84 2.87
CA LYS A 63 -23.19 -0.79 4.25
C LYS A 63 -22.23 -1.95 4.41
N THR A 64 -20.95 -1.68 4.17
CA THR A 64 -19.92 -2.70 4.22
C THR A 64 -19.71 -3.03 5.68
N ALA A 65 -20.34 -4.10 6.13
CA ALA A 65 -20.13 -4.62 7.47
C ALA A 65 -18.78 -5.32 7.51
N VAL A 66 -17.87 -4.81 8.33
CA VAL A 66 -16.55 -5.43 8.56
C VAL A 66 -16.61 -6.20 9.88
N ILE A 67 -16.35 -7.50 9.82
CA ILE A 67 -16.23 -8.35 11.01
C ILE A 67 -14.74 -8.52 11.30
N LEU A 68 -14.28 -7.96 12.41
CA LEU A 68 -12.93 -8.17 12.91
C LEU A 68 -12.93 -9.32 13.92
N VAL A 69 -12.27 -10.43 13.56
CA VAL A 69 -12.00 -11.53 14.50
C VAL A 69 -10.61 -11.32 15.09
N TRP A 70 -10.56 -10.70 16.27
CA TRP A 70 -9.32 -10.46 17.01
C TRP A 70 -9.06 -11.57 18.04
N LYS A 71 -7.86 -12.17 18.00
CA LYS A 71 -7.49 -13.30 18.89
C LYS A 71 -6.22 -12.97 19.70
N PRO A 72 -6.31 -12.16 20.77
CA PRO A 72 -5.16 -11.86 21.62
C PRO A 72 -4.71 -13.14 22.35
N GLY A 73 -3.43 -13.49 22.25
CA GLY A 73 -2.89 -14.75 22.79
C GLY A 73 -3.42 -16.01 22.08
N GLY A 74 -4.02 -15.86 20.89
CA GLY A 74 -4.64 -16.95 20.14
C GLY A 74 -3.65 -17.86 19.41
N CYS A 75 -4.04 -18.30 18.21
CA CYS A 75 -3.24 -19.22 17.42
C CYS A 75 -1.96 -18.54 16.93
N SER A 76 -0.82 -19.23 17.06
CA SER A 76 0.43 -18.78 16.47
C SER A 76 0.34 -18.78 14.94
N HIS A 77 1.00 -17.81 14.29
CA HIS A 77 1.07 -17.74 12.83
C HIS A 77 1.82 -18.95 12.23
N ILE A 78 2.87 -19.41 12.93
CA ILE A 78 3.66 -20.60 12.53
C ILE A 78 2.88 -21.91 12.67
N ASP A 79 1.85 -21.92 13.52
CA ASP A 79 0.99 -23.09 13.71
C ASP A 79 -0.24 -23.06 12.78
N THR A 80 -0.39 -22.02 11.97
CA THR A 80 -1.59 -21.77 11.16
C THR A 80 -1.25 -21.45 9.70
N TYR A 81 -1.25 -20.17 9.34
CA TYR A 81 -1.22 -19.70 7.96
C TYR A 81 0.18 -19.43 7.43
N ASP A 82 1.23 -19.54 8.24
CA ASP A 82 2.62 -19.25 7.86
C ASP A 82 3.62 -20.22 8.50
N PRO A 83 3.59 -21.52 8.13
CA PRO A 83 4.25 -22.59 8.88
C PRO A 83 5.78 -22.66 8.78
N LYS A 84 6.42 -21.73 8.07
CA LYS A 84 7.89 -21.65 7.89
C LYS A 84 8.55 -23.01 7.64
N PRO A 85 8.20 -23.73 6.55
CA PRO A 85 8.69 -25.08 6.29
C PRO A 85 10.23 -25.18 6.20
N GLU A 86 10.86 -24.12 5.70
CA GLU A 86 12.32 -24.02 5.53
C GLU A 86 13.07 -23.61 6.82
N ALA A 87 12.36 -23.29 7.90
CA ALA A 87 12.99 -22.97 9.18
C ALA A 87 13.41 -24.25 9.92
N SER A 88 14.41 -24.14 10.80
CA SER A 88 14.83 -25.28 11.62
C SER A 88 13.69 -25.76 12.53
N SER A 89 13.77 -27.01 12.98
CA SER A 89 12.78 -27.62 13.88
C SER A 89 12.56 -26.86 15.19
N GLU A 90 13.50 -26.01 15.59
CA GLU A 90 13.40 -25.17 16.79
C GLU A 90 12.50 -23.94 16.57
N TYR A 91 12.34 -23.50 15.32
CA TYR A 91 11.58 -22.30 14.95
C TYR A 91 10.27 -22.60 14.23
N ARG A 92 10.18 -23.71 13.50
CA ARG A 92 8.91 -24.15 12.90
C ARG A 92 8.06 -24.90 13.92
N GLY A 93 6.74 -24.76 13.80
CA GLY A 93 5.80 -25.47 14.67
C GLY A 93 5.87 -26.99 14.51
N PRO A 94 5.34 -27.77 15.48
CA PRO A 94 5.37 -29.24 15.45
C PRO A 94 4.39 -29.86 14.45
N PHE A 95 3.55 -29.05 13.81
CA PHE A 95 2.45 -29.50 12.97
C PHE A 95 2.88 -29.85 11.55
N GLY A 96 2.19 -30.82 10.96
CA GLY A 96 2.36 -31.18 9.55
C GLY A 96 1.90 -30.07 8.60
N LEU A 97 2.41 -30.12 7.36
CA LEU A 97 2.06 -29.19 6.28
C LEU A 97 1.00 -29.83 5.38
N ILE A 98 0.08 -29.00 4.90
CA ILE A 98 -0.88 -29.36 3.85
C ILE A 98 -0.84 -28.33 2.73
N ASP A 99 -0.96 -28.81 1.50
CA ASP A 99 -1.16 -27.94 0.35
C ASP A 99 -2.56 -27.33 0.39
N THR A 100 -2.65 -26.09 -0.06
CA THR A 100 -3.92 -25.40 -0.23
C THR A 100 -4.43 -25.52 -1.67
N LYS A 101 -5.65 -25.04 -1.92
CA LYS A 101 -6.20 -24.96 -3.27
C LYS A 101 -5.37 -24.08 -4.22
N ILE A 102 -4.56 -23.16 -3.68
CA ILE A 102 -3.65 -22.33 -4.46
C ILE A 102 -2.28 -23.03 -4.54
N PRO A 103 -1.77 -23.37 -5.74
CA PRO A 103 -0.45 -23.98 -5.89
C PRO A 103 0.66 -23.10 -5.28
N GLY A 104 1.58 -23.73 -4.54
CA GLY A 104 2.69 -23.03 -3.88
C GLY A 104 2.31 -22.35 -2.55
N MET A 105 1.06 -22.44 -2.11
CA MET A 105 0.62 -21.97 -0.80
C MET A 105 0.31 -23.16 0.11
N GLN A 106 0.92 -23.17 1.29
CA GLN A 106 0.79 -24.21 2.31
C GLN A 106 0.35 -23.64 3.65
N PHE A 107 -0.48 -24.40 4.38
CA PHE A 107 -0.88 -24.18 5.78
C PHE A 107 -0.47 -25.39 6.63
N THR A 108 -0.71 -25.31 7.94
CA THR A 108 -0.64 -26.51 8.80
C THR A 108 -1.86 -27.40 8.64
N GLU A 109 -1.71 -28.67 9.01
CA GLU A 109 -2.77 -29.68 9.05
C GLU A 109 -3.96 -29.31 9.96
N LEU A 110 -3.82 -28.27 10.79
CA LEU A 110 -4.88 -27.76 11.66
C LEU A 110 -5.99 -27.02 10.89
N LEU A 111 -5.73 -26.59 9.66
CA LEU A 111 -6.63 -25.74 8.88
C LEU A 111 -7.14 -26.37 7.56
N PRO A 112 -7.58 -27.64 7.54
CA PRO A 112 -7.91 -28.34 6.29
C PRO A 112 -9.08 -27.70 5.55
N ARG A 113 -10.08 -27.21 6.29
CA ARG A 113 -11.25 -26.54 5.70
C ARG A 113 -10.90 -25.20 5.07
N GLN A 114 -9.90 -24.49 5.60
CA GLN A 114 -9.46 -23.22 5.06
C GLN A 114 -8.51 -23.42 3.89
N ALA A 115 -7.63 -24.42 3.94
CA ALA A 115 -6.79 -24.82 2.82
C ALA A 115 -7.63 -25.14 1.56
N ALA A 116 -8.78 -25.81 1.75
CA ALA A 116 -9.73 -26.12 0.67
C ALA A 116 -10.41 -24.90 0.03
N ILE A 117 -10.47 -23.76 0.73
CA ILE A 117 -11.09 -22.51 0.25
C ILE A 117 -10.09 -21.35 0.15
N ALA A 118 -8.79 -21.65 0.05
CA ALA A 118 -7.73 -20.63 0.02
C ALA A 118 -7.87 -19.65 -1.16
N ASP A 119 -8.56 -20.05 -2.24
CA ASP A 119 -8.91 -19.19 -3.38
C ASP A 119 -9.98 -18.12 -3.07
N LYS A 120 -10.60 -18.18 -1.89
CA LYS A 120 -11.68 -17.27 -1.48
C LYS A 120 -11.25 -16.17 -0.52
N PHE A 121 -9.99 -16.18 -0.08
CA PHE A 121 -9.47 -15.16 0.81
C PHE A 121 -8.00 -14.86 0.50
N THR A 122 -7.51 -13.73 1.01
CA THR A 122 -6.11 -13.34 0.88
C THR A 122 -5.44 -13.41 2.24
N ILE A 123 -4.20 -13.90 2.25
CA ILE A 123 -3.37 -13.93 3.46
C ILE A 123 -2.34 -12.84 3.38
N LEU A 124 -2.21 -12.09 4.47
CA LEU A 124 -1.20 -11.06 4.62
C LEU A 124 -0.20 -11.50 5.71
N ARG A 125 1.01 -11.92 5.28
CA ARG A 125 2.11 -12.37 6.15
C ARG A 125 3.14 -11.28 6.47
N SER A 126 2.90 -10.06 6.00
CA SER A 126 3.84 -8.93 6.09
C SER A 126 3.57 -7.98 7.26
N MET A 127 2.60 -8.29 8.12
CA MET A 127 2.32 -7.49 9.31
C MET A 127 3.43 -7.65 10.35
N ARG A 128 4.01 -6.52 10.75
CA ARG A 128 4.99 -6.42 11.83
C ARG A 128 4.70 -5.17 12.64
N GLN A 129 5.03 -5.26 13.91
CA GLN A 129 4.94 -4.18 14.89
C GLN A 129 6.32 -4.01 15.56
N THR A 130 6.59 -2.84 16.11
CA THR A 130 7.89 -2.51 16.72
C THR A 130 7.83 -2.29 18.23
N ALA A 131 6.64 -2.24 18.81
CA ALA A 131 6.42 -2.13 20.23
C ALA A 131 6.79 -3.42 21.00
N ALA A 132 7.44 -3.27 22.14
CA ALA A 132 7.86 -4.40 22.96
C ALA A 132 6.70 -5.00 23.78
N GLY A 133 5.71 -4.19 24.14
CA GLY A 133 4.57 -4.60 24.95
C GLY A 133 3.49 -5.30 24.14
N HIS A 134 2.88 -6.34 24.71
CA HIS A 134 1.68 -6.97 24.13
C HIS A 134 0.53 -5.97 23.88
N PRO A 135 0.16 -5.09 24.84
CA PRO A 135 -0.87 -4.07 24.63
C PRO A 135 -0.47 -3.05 23.57
N ALA A 136 0.75 -2.51 23.70
CA ALA A 136 1.35 -1.56 22.77
C ALA A 136 1.32 -2.04 21.31
N GLY A 137 1.79 -3.27 21.07
CA GLY A 137 1.82 -3.86 19.74
C GLY A 137 0.42 -4.09 19.16
N SER A 138 -0.55 -4.45 20.02
CA SER A 138 -1.95 -4.59 19.60
C SER A 138 -2.56 -3.25 19.19
N MET A 139 -2.27 -2.19 19.95
CA MET A 139 -2.70 -0.84 19.64
C MET A 139 -2.12 -0.38 18.31
N GLN A 140 -0.79 -0.46 18.15
CA GLN A 140 -0.11 -0.11 16.91
C GLN A 140 -0.69 -0.82 15.68
N MET A 141 -1.03 -2.11 15.80
CA MET A 141 -1.61 -2.88 14.68
C MET A 141 -3.06 -2.50 14.35
N LEU A 142 -3.87 -2.12 15.34
CA LEU A 142 -5.31 -1.87 15.17
C LEU A 142 -5.66 -0.40 14.94
N SER A 143 -4.90 0.54 15.50
CA SER A 143 -5.10 1.99 15.34
C SER A 143 -4.17 2.61 14.30
N GLY A 144 -3.02 2.00 14.04
CA GLY A 144 -1.96 2.60 13.24
C GLY A 144 -1.10 3.63 14.00
N ASP A 145 -1.23 3.70 15.32
CA ASP A 145 -0.41 4.60 16.15
C ASP A 145 1.07 4.20 16.11
N PRO A 146 2.00 5.10 15.72
CA PRO A 146 3.41 4.79 15.70
C PRO A 146 4.07 4.79 17.08
N ASP A 147 3.46 5.30 18.17
CA ASP A 147 4.10 5.26 19.50
C ASP A 147 4.22 3.82 19.99
N THR A 148 5.41 3.48 20.50
CA THR A 148 5.76 2.14 20.98
C THR A 148 5.65 2.00 22.49
N ARG A 149 5.28 3.08 23.19
CA ARG A 149 5.34 3.20 24.66
C ARG A 149 3.98 3.15 25.36
N ASP A 150 2.88 3.17 24.60
CA ASP A 150 1.52 3.02 25.13
C ASP A 150 1.24 1.62 25.70
#